data_AF-A0A7Y1XVP3-F1
#
_entry.id   AF-A0A7Y1XVP3-F1
#
_cell.length_a   1.000
_cell.length_b   1.000
_cell.length_c   1.000
_cell.angle_alpha   90.00
_cell.angle_beta   90.00
_cell.angle_gamma   90.00
#
_symmetry.space_group_name_H-M   'P 1'
#
loop_
_entity.id
_entity.type
_entity.pdbx_description
1 polymer ?
#
loop_
_entity_poly.entity_id
_entity_poly.type
_entity_poly.pdbx_seq_one_letter_code
_entity_poly.pdbx_strand_id
1 'polypeptide(L)'
;SVECEGKLVGFLSAFDCGEELEVHYVGLDYDCNRELGLYQRMLVEFLRRAIEGGHQRINYGRTAEQAKSSLGAEPVEMRLYTKHRNMIANRLITPLMASVAPNSFELRSPFKQVKVS
;
A
#
# COMPACT_ATOMS: atom_id res chain seq x y z
N SER A 1 -11.61 -3.74 13.71
CA SER A 1 -10.53 -3.87 14.69
C SER A 1 -10.13 -5.33 14.76
N VAL A 2 -8.92 -5.61 15.26
CA VAL A 2 -8.44 -6.95 15.59
C VAL A 2 -8.11 -6.96 17.08
N GLU A 3 -8.62 -7.95 17.79
CA GLU A 3 -8.43 -8.10 19.24
C GLU A 3 -7.73 -9.43 19.55
N CYS A 4 -6.83 -9.42 20.53
CA CYS A 4 -6.13 -10.59 21.05
C CYS A 4 -6.09 -10.50 22.57
N GLU A 5 -6.53 -11.55 23.27
CA GLU A 5 -6.61 -11.60 24.75
C GLU A 5 -7.34 -10.39 25.38
N GLY A 6 -8.38 -9.88 24.71
CA GLY A 6 -9.16 -8.73 25.17
C GLY A 6 -8.47 -7.37 24.96
N LYS A 7 -7.35 -7.33 24.21
CA LYS A 7 -6.66 -6.09 23.84
C LYS A 7 -6.82 -5.80 22.35
N LEU A 8 -7.05 -4.54 22.01
CA LEU A 8 -7.03 -4.06 20.63
C LEU A 8 -5.59 -4.10 20.11
N VAL A 9 -5.30 -5.07 19.24
CA VAL A 9 -3.96 -5.26 18.62
C VAL A 9 -3.89 -4.71 17.20
N GLY A 10 -5.00 -4.18 16.68
CA GLY A 10 -4.96 -3.50 15.40
C GLY A 10 -6.27 -2.88 14.94
N PHE A 11 -6.16 -1.89 14.06
CA PHE A 11 -7.27 -1.24 13.40
C PHE A 11 -6.91 -0.89 11.96
N LEU A 12 -7.95 -0.64 11.18
CA LEU A 12 -7.83 -0.25 9.78
C LEU A 12 -8.86 0.83 9.49
N SER A 13 -8.51 1.74 8.59
CA SER A 13 -9.37 2.82 8.12
C SER A 13 -9.21 2.94 6.61
N ALA A 14 -10.32 3.09 5.90
CA ALA A 14 -10.36 3.37 4.48
C ALA A 14 -11.42 4.43 4.18
N PHE A 15 -11.25 5.12 3.05
CA PHE A 15 -12.26 5.97 2.47
C PHE A 15 -13.02 5.19 1.38
N ASP A 16 -14.34 5.32 1.41
CA ASP A 16 -15.20 4.91 0.32
C ASP A 16 -15.25 6.05 -0.71
N CYS A 17 -14.68 5.80 -1.87
CA CYS A 17 -14.60 6.75 -2.98
C CYS A 17 -15.47 6.27 -4.18
N GLY A 18 -16.56 5.54 -3.92
CA GLY A 18 -17.44 5.01 -4.95
C GLY A 18 -16.84 3.79 -5.64
N GLU A 19 -16.27 3.95 -6.83
CA GLU A 19 -15.66 2.83 -7.56
C GLU A 19 -14.36 2.33 -6.90
N GLU A 20 -13.78 3.11 -5.99
CA GLU A 20 -12.50 2.81 -5.35
C GLU A 20 -12.62 2.78 -3.84
N LEU A 21 -11.93 1.83 -3.22
CA LEU A 21 -11.65 1.83 -1.79
C LEU A 21 -10.23 2.33 -1.55
N GLU A 22 -10.06 3.45 -0.86
CA GLU A 22 -8.74 4.02 -0.57
C GLU A 22 -8.30 3.67 0.85
N VAL A 23 -7.21 2.90 0.96
CA VAL A 23 -6.60 2.57 2.25
C VAL A 23 -5.97 3.81 2.86
N HIS A 24 -6.42 4.19 4.06
CA HIS A 24 -5.93 5.38 4.73
C HIS A 24 -4.88 5.04 5.80
N TYR A 25 -5.31 4.34 6.85
CA TYR A 25 -4.44 3.99 7.97
C TYR A 25 -4.61 2.55 8.38
N VAL A 26 -3.49 1.96 8.80
CA VAL A 26 -3.42 0.69 9.47
C VAL A 26 -2.61 0.89 10.73
N GLY A 27 -3.21 0.64 11.89
CA GLY A 27 -2.50 0.56 13.15
C GLY A 27 -2.42 -0.90 13.56
N LEU A 28 -1.25 -1.37 13.95
CA LEU A 28 -1.06 -2.74 14.39
C LEU A 28 0.00 -2.81 15.49
N ASP A 29 -0.22 -3.71 16.43
CA ASP A 29 0.78 -4.08 17.43
C ASP A 29 1.82 -4.98 16.75
N TYR A 30 3.04 -4.47 16.62
CA TYR A 30 4.12 -5.15 15.92
C TYR A 30 4.66 -6.35 16.71
N ASP A 31 4.52 -6.35 18.04
CA ASP A 31 4.98 -7.45 18.89
C ASP A 31 4.14 -8.70 18.60
N CYS A 32 2.84 -8.52 18.34
CA CYS A 32 1.93 -9.60 17.95
C CYS A 32 1.92 -9.89 16.43
N ASN A 33 2.43 -8.97 15.60
CA ASN A 33 2.31 -9.06 14.14
C ASN A 33 3.03 -10.29 13.56
N ARG A 34 4.20 -10.67 14.09
CA ARG A 34 4.99 -11.79 13.54
C ARG A 34 4.30 -13.13 13.76
N GLU A 35 3.65 -13.32 14.89
CA GLU A 35 2.97 -14.57 15.24
C GLU A 35 1.58 -14.65 14.61
N LEU A 36 0.86 -13.53 14.54
CA LEU A 36 -0.52 -13.51 14.07
C LEU A 36 -0.67 -13.14 12.58
N GLY A 37 0.38 -12.63 11.94
CA GLY A 37 0.34 -12.15 10.56
C GLY A 37 -0.61 -10.96 10.36
N LEU A 38 -0.69 -10.06 11.35
CA LEU A 38 -1.69 -8.99 11.41
C LEU A 38 -1.71 -8.11 10.16
N TYR A 39 -0.55 -7.70 9.66
CA TYR A 39 -0.46 -6.85 8.48
C TYR A 39 -1.05 -7.54 7.23
N GLN A 40 -0.69 -8.80 6.97
CA GLN A 40 -1.24 -9.57 5.87
C GLN A 40 -2.76 -9.73 6.00
N ARG A 41 -3.25 -10.03 7.21
CA ARG A 41 -4.70 -10.11 7.48
C ARG A 41 -5.41 -8.79 7.18
N MET A 42 -4.80 -7.66 7.54
CA MET A 42 -5.37 -6.32 7.28
C MET A 42 -5.45 -6.01 5.79
N LEU A 43 -4.44 -6.38 5.01
CA LEU A 43 -4.50 -6.21 3.55
C LEU A 43 -5.62 -7.06 2.94
N VAL A 44 -5.77 -8.33 3.37
CA VAL A 44 -6.86 -9.21 2.93
C VAL A 44 -8.22 -8.68 3.36
N GLU A 45 -8.32 -8.07 4.54
CA GLU A 45 -9.56 -7.48 5.04
C GLU A 45 -9.99 -6.25 4.21
N PHE A 46 -9.06 -5.42 3.71
CA PHE A 46 -9.39 -4.39 2.73
C PHE A 46 -9.89 -5.00 1.41
N LEU A 47 -9.25 -6.07 0.93
CA LEU A 47 -9.72 -6.78 -0.26
C LEU A 47 -11.14 -7.30 -0.10
N ARG A 48 -11.44 -7.92 1.03
CA ARG A 48 -12.77 -8.42 1.35
C ARG A 48 -13.80 -7.30 1.35
N ARG A 49 -13.51 -6.18 2.04
CA ARG A 49 -14.39 -5.00 2.09
C ARG A 49 -14.62 -4.40 0.70
N ALA A 50 -13.59 -4.35 -0.13
CA ALA A 50 -13.70 -3.83 -1.48
C ALA A 50 -14.66 -4.68 -2.33
N ILE A 51 -14.53 -6.01 -2.25
CA ILE A 51 -15.41 -6.95 -2.96
C ILE A 51 -16.85 -6.85 -2.45
N GLU A 52 -17.05 -6.83 -1.13
CA GLU A 52 -18.39 -6.75 -0.52
C GLU A 52 -19.07 -5.41 -0.79
N GLY A 53 -18.30 -4.32 -0.86
CA GLY A 53 -18.78 -2.98 -1.22
C GLY A 53 -19.00 -2.77 -2.72
N GLY A 54 -18.63 -3.74 -3.57
CA GLY A 54 -18.76 -3.62 -5.02
C GLY A 54 -17.78 -2.64 -5.67
N HIS A 55 -16.66 -2.33 -5.00
CA HIS A 55 -15.62 -1.46 -5.54
C HIS A 55 -14.87 -2.18 -6.67
N GLN A 56 -14.49 -1.43 -7.71
CA GLN A 56 -13.74 -1.94 -8.85
C GLN A 56 -12.23 -1.95 -8.60
N ARG A 57 -11.74 -1.07 -7.71
CA ARG A 57 -10.30 -0.91 -7.40
C ARG A 57 -10.05 -0.68 -5.92
N ILE A 58 -8.84 -1.04 -5.48
CA ILE A 58 -8.31 -0.72 -4.16
C ILE A 58 -7.03 0.06 -4.33
N ASN A 59 -6.96 1.25 -3.75
CA ASN A 59 -5.71 1.97 -3.61
C ASN A 59 -5.08 1.60 -2.26
N TYR A 60 -4.13 0.66 -2.29
CA TYR A 60 -3.41 0.23 -1.08
C TYR A 60 -2.38 1.25 -0.58
N GLY A 61 -2.17 2.36 -1.30
CA GLY A 61 -1.16 3.36 -0.98
C GLY A 61 0.25 2.99 -1.48
N ARG A 62 1.26 3.73 -1.01
CA ARG A 62 2.53 3.92 -1.74
C ARG A 62 3.71 3.00 -1.38
N THR A 63 3.64 2.25 -0.28
CA THR A 63 4.78 1.45 0.24
C THR A 63 4.45 -0.05 0.29
N ALA A 64 5.41 -0.92 0.58
CA ALA A 64 5.17 -2.36 0.79
C ALA A 64 4.60 -3.09 -0.44
N GLU A 65 5.13 -2.73 -1.60
CA GLU A 65 4.79 -3.21 -2.94
C GLU A 65 4.85 -4.74 -3.03
N GLN A 66 5.83 -5.38 -2.40
CA GLN A 66 5.95 -6.84 -2.36
C GLN A 66 4.76 -7.51 -1.65
N ALA A 67 4.31 -6.96 -0.51
CA ALA A 67 3.19 -7.53 0.23
C ALA A 67 1.83 -7.26 -0.45
N LYS A 68 1.72 -6.15 -1.18
CA LYS A 68 0.51 -5.80 -1.93
C LYS A 68 0.40 -6.63 -3.21
N SER A 69 1.52 -6.81 -3.92
CA SER A 69 1.55 -7.63 -5.13
C SER A 69 1.16 -9.08 -4.85
N SER A 70 1.46 -9.62 -3.67
CA SER A 70 1.00 -10.98 -3.28
C SER A 70 -0.51 -11.14 -3.22
N LEU A 71 -1.29 -10.05 -3.24
CA LEU A 71 -2.75 -10.06 -3.34
C LEU A 71 -3.26 -9.76 -4.75
N GLY A 72 -2.35 -9.58 -5.72
CA GLY A 72 -2.67 -9.20 -7.10
C GLY A 72 -2.63 -7.70 -7.35
N ALA A 73 -2.15 -6.88 -6.40
CA ALA A 73 -2.00 -5.45 -6.63
C ALA A 73 -0.83 -5.16 -7.56
N GLU A 74 -1.09 -4.37 -8.61
CA GLU A 74 -0.06 -3.95 -9.55
C GLU A 74 0.49 -2.57 -9.13
N PRO A 75 1.82 -2.37 -9.10
CA PRO A 75 2.40 -1.08 -8.79
C PRO A 75 2.11 -0.09 -9.92
N VAL A 76 1.61 1.09 -9.55
CA VAL A 76 1.43 2.21 -10.48
C VAL A 76 2.53 3.23 -10.25
N GLU A 77 3.33 3.51 -11.28
CA GLU A 77 4.41 4.49 -11.20
C GLU A 77 3.84 5.90 -11.01
N MET A 78 4.28 6.59 -9.95
CA MET A 78 3.92 7.97 -9.69
C MET A 78 5.02 8.92 -10.15
N ARG A 79 4.61 10.02 -10.80
CA ARG A 79 5.54 11.09 -11.19
C ARG A 79 5.50 12.21 -10.17
N LEU A 80 6.65 12.53 -9.59
CA LEU A 80 6.80 13.70 -8.72
C LEU A 80 7.21 14.92 -9.55
N TYR A 81 6.36 15.93 -9.58
CA TYR A 81 6.67 17.21 -10.21
C TYR A 81 6.90 18.30 -9.15
N THR A 82 8.06 18.95 -9.20
CA THR A 82 8.38 20.06 -8.30
C THR A 82 8.84 21.29 -9.07
N LYS A 83 8.21 22.42 -8.77
CA LYS A 83 8.58 23.73 -9.31
C LYS A 83 8.37 24.79 -8.24
N HIS A 84 9.45 25.46 -7.87
CA HIS A 84 9.45 26.64 -7.02
C HIS A 84 9.37 27.92 -7.85
N ARG A 85 8.84 29.00 -7.26
CA ARG A 85 8.74 30.30 -7.95
C ARG A 85 10.11 30.96 -8.14
N ASN A 86 11.00 30.82 -7.16
CA ASN A 86 12.37 31.35 -7.18
C ASN A 86 13.33 30.40 -7.93
N MET A 87 14.09 30.96 -8.88
CA MET A 87 15.08 30.25 -9.71
C MET A 87 16.20 29.58 -8.88
N ILE A 88 16.66 30.21 -7.80
CA ILE A 88 17.71 29.66 -6.93
C ILE A 88 17.21 28.42 -6.21
N ALA A 89 16.00 28.48 -5.65
CA ALA A 89 15.38 27.33 -4.99
C ALA A 89 15.12 26.18 -5.98
N ASN A 90 14.69 26.46 -7.22
CA ASN A 90 14.59 25.42 -8.25
C ASN A 90 15.92 24.71 -8.47
N ARG A 91 17.02 25.46 -8.54
CA ARG A 91 18.36 24.90 -8.75
C ARG A 91 18.82 24.00 -7.60
N LEU A 92 18.34 24.25 -6.38
CA LEU A 92 18.64 23.44 -5.19
C LEU A 92 17.72 22.22 -5.07
N ILE A 93 16.45 22.32 -5.49
CA ILE A 93 15.47 21.23 -5.39
C ILE A 93 15.76 20.13 -6.42
N THR A 94 16.20 20.46 -7.64
CA THR A 94 16.49 19.47 -8.69
C THR A 94 17.43 18.35 -8.24
N PRO A 95 18.63 18.61 -7.68
CA PRO A 95 19.52 17.54 -7.23
C PRO A 95 18.95 16.77 -6.02
N LEU A 96 18.20 17.42 -5.14
CA LEU A 96 17.52 16.75 -4.03
C LEU A 96 16.49 15.74 -4.55
N MET A 97 15.67 16.12 -5.53
CA MET A 97 14.69 15.21 -6.12
C MET A 97 15.36 14.02 -6.82
N ALA A 98 16.48 14.24 -7.51
CA ALA A 98 17.25 13.17 -8.14
C ALA A 98 17.85 12.17 -7.12
N SER A 99 18.06 12.59 -5.87
CA SER A 99 18.57 11.73 -4.80
C SER A 99 17.50 10.85 -4.15
N VAL A 100 16.21 11.18 -4.32
CA VAL A 100 15.09 10.38 -3.81
C VAL A 100 14.81 9.25 -4.79
N ALA A 101 15.52 8.13 -4.62
CA ALA A 101 15.25 6.91 -5.36
C ALA A 101 14.22 6.05 -4.60
N PRO A 102 13.20 5.49 -5.27
CA PRO A 102 12.35 4.48 -4.67
C PRO A 102 13.17 3.24 -4.32
N ASN A 103 12.80 2.56 -3.23
CA ASN A 103 13.43 1.29 -2.87
C ASN A 103 13.10 0.22 -3.93
N SER A 104 14.06 -0.65 -4.23
CA SER A 104 13.78 -1.83 -5.02
C SER A 104 12.86 -2.78 -4.24
N PHE A 105 11.94 -3.43 -4.96
CA PHE A 105 11.04 -4.43 -4.40
C PHE A 105 10.89 -5.61 -5.37
N GLU A 106 10.59 -6.79 -4.82
CA GLU A 106 10.24 -7.97 -5.60
C GLU A 106 8.71 -8.00 -5.80
N LEU A 107 8.25 -8.25 -7.03
CA LEU A 107 6.83 -8.51 -7.29
C LEU A 107 6.50 -9.98 -7.07
N ARG A 108 5.45 -10.25 -6.29
CA ARG A 108 4.98 -11.60 -6.01
C ARG A 108 3.57 -11.77 -6.52
N SER A 109 3.36 -12.53 -7.59
CA SER A 109 2.00 -12.80 -8.08
C SER A 109 1.32 -13.91 -7.27
N PRO A 110 0.04 -13.75 -6.87
CA PRO A 110 -0.75 -14.87 -6.34
C PRO A 110 -1.17 -15.87 -7.41
N PHE A 111 -1.05 -15.52 -8.69
CA PHE A 111 -1.50 -16.33 -9.81
C PHE A 111 -0.38 -17.26 -10.29
N LYS A 112 -0.75 -18.49 -10.68
CA LYS A 112 0.20 -19.41 -11.32
C LYS A 112 0.75 -18.77 -12.58
N GLN A 113 2.07 -18.77 -12.74
CA GLN A 113 2.71 -18.36 -13.98
C GLN A 113 2.39 -19.40 -15.06
N VAL A 114 1.60 -19.01 -16.05
CA VAL A 114 1.39 -19.83 -17.24
C VAL A 114 2.65 -19.69 -18.08
N LYS A 115 3.46 -20.77 -18.15
CA LYS A 115 4.52 -20.86 -19.14
C LYS A 115 3.87 -20.98 -20.51
N VAL A 116 3.87 -19.90 -21.28
CA VAL A 116 3.56 -19.97 -22.70
C VAL A 116 4.81 -20.55 -23.37
N SER A 117 4.73 -21.83 -23.73
CA SER A 117 5.72 -22.58 -24.52
C SER A 117 5.64 -22.22 -25.99
#